data_AF-A0A932TRX3-F1
#
_entry.id   AF-A0A932TRX3-F1
#
_cell.length_a   1.000
_cell.length_b   1.000
_cell.length_c   1.000
_cell.angle_alpha   90.00
_cell.angle_beta   90.00
_cell.angle_gamma   90.00
#
_symmetry.space_group_name_H-M   'P 1'
#
loop_
_entity.id
_entity.type
_entity.pdbx_description
1 polymer ?
#
loop_
_entity_poly.entity_id
_entity_poly.type
_entity_poly.pdbx_seq_one_letter_code
_entity_poly.pdbx_strand_id
1 'polypeptide(L)'
;MPDRSSQGDSEWVRSIYRSLREKSTRELLRIWTENDREEWSERAFAAVRRVLVERGVALPAQEAAEQGAPPAPPSGAPRPDLVSVARFPTPIEAELARLSVEAFGIAAVVVGDIAATTTYAGGEADPVRLLVSKRQAREAHEILEREAASRRVPTELVAASAPGGLGTELEAAPPPEGRGIELEAMPGPGRGTELEAAPEPNEAPPPPRRPWWRVWG
;
A
#
# COMPACT_ATOMS: atom_id res chain seq x y z
N MET A 1 12.46 -41.36 6.40
CA MET A 1 13.60 -40.61 6.97
C MET A 1 13.01 -39.43 7.74
N PRO A 2 12.88 -39.50 9.07
CA PRO A 2 12.46 -38.34 9.86
C PRO A 2 13.52 -37.24 9.79
N ASP A 3 13.07 -36.01 9.59
CA ASP A 3 13.88 -34.81 9.42
C ASP A 3 14.72 -34.52 10.68
N ARG A 4 16.05 -34.56 10.54
CA ARG A 4 16.99 -34.30 11.64
C ARG A 4 16.89 -32.85 12.16
N SER A 5 16.32 -31.94 11.38
CA SER A 5 16.08 -30.55 11.77
C SER A 5 15.05 -30.45 12.91
N SER A 6 14.06 -31.34 12.93
CA SER A 6 13.03 -31.37 13.99
C SER A 6 13.55 -31.87 15.34
N GLN A 7 14.66 -32.62 15.36
CA GLN A 7 15.22 -33.18 16.58
C GLN A 7 16.07 -32.14 17.34
N GLY A 8 16.84 -31.31 16.63
CA GLY A 8 17.56 -30.17 17.22
C GLY A 8 16.62 -29.09 17.76
N ASP A 9 15.52 -28.85 17.05
CA ASP A 9 14.46 -27.92 17.47
C ASP A 9 13.82 -28.32 18.81
N SER A 10 13.65 -29.63 19.03
CA SER A 10 13.02 -30.15 20.26
C SER A 10 13.90 -29.99 21.49
N GLU A 11 15.21 -30.18 21.38
CA GLU A 11 16.17 -29.97 22.47
C GLU A 11 16.31 -28.49 22.82
N TRP A 12 16.31 -27.62 21.81
CA TRP A 12 16.33 -26.17 22.03
C TRP A 12 15.09 -25.67 22.76
N VAL A 13 13.89 -26.14 22.37
CA VAL A 13 12.63 -25.81 23.07
C VAL A 13 12.66 -26.30 24.53
N ARG A 14 13.20 -27.50 24.80
CA ARG A 14 13.37 -28.01 26.17
C ARG A 14 14.31 -27.15 27.01
N SER A 15 15.38 -26.63 26.40
CA SER A 15 16.32 -25.72 27.05
C SER A 15 15.65 -24.39 27.42
N ILE A 16 14.90 -23.80 26.48
CA ILE A 16 14.11 -22.57 26.74
C ILE A 16 13.07 -22.82 27.83
N TYR A 17 12.38 -23.95 27.78
CA TYR A 17 11.38 -24.29 28.78
C TYR A 17 11.96 -24.33 30.19
N ARG A 18 13.17 -24.90 30.33
CA ARG A 18 13.88 -24.96 31.61
C ARG A 18 14.22 -23.56 32.11
N SER A 19 14.76 -22.69 31.27
CA SER A 19 15.10 -21.32 31.66
C SER A 19 13.87 -20.47 31.99
N LEU A 20 12.77 -20.62 31.23
CA LEU A 20 11.51 -19.93 31.51
C LEU A 20 10.86 -20.40 32.81
N ARG A 21 11.06 -21.67 33.21
CA ARG A 21 10.53 -22.19 34.46
C ARG A 21 11.24 -21.61 35.69
N GLU A 22 12.50 -21.21 35.56
CA GLU A 22 13.27 -20.53 36.61
C GLU A 22 12.86 -19.05 36.74
N LYS A 23 12.30 -18.45 35.69
CA LYS A 23 11.81 -17.06 35.73
C LYS A 23 10.55 -16.89 36.57
N SER A 24 10.42 -15.71 37.15
CA SER A 24 9.23 -15.34 37.95
C SER A 24 7.99 -15.17 37.06
N THR A 25 6.81 -15.37 37.64
CA THR A 25 5.54 -15.19 36.92
C THR A 25 5.37 -13.77 36.37
N ARG A 26 5.84 -12.75 37.11
CA ARG A 26 5.80 -11.35 36.68
C ARG A 26 6.63 -11.10 35.42
N GLU A 27 7.79 -11.74 35.33
CA GLU A 27 8.67 -11.63 34.17
C GLU A 27 8.08 -12.34 32.95
N LEU A 28 7.48 -13.51 33.14
CA LEU A 28 6.77 -14.22 32.07
C LEU A 28 5.57 -13.43 31.54
N LEU A 29 4.81 -12.78 32.43
CA LEU A 29 3.72 -11.88 32.05
C LEU A 29 4.24 -10.67 31.28
N ARG A 30 5.39 -10.10 31.69
CA ARG A 30 6.02 -8.99 30.96
C ARG A 30 6.37 -9.40 29.52
N ILE A 31 7.05 -10.53 29.34
CA ILE A 31 7.40 -11.07 28.02
C ILE A 31 6.13 -11.31 27.18
N TRP A 32 5.10 -11.90 27.79
CA TRP A 32 3.82 -12.17 27.11
C TRP A 32 3.10 -10.90 26.64
N THR A 33 3.09 -9.85 27.47
CA THR A 33 2.43 -8.57 27.17
C THR A 33 3.23 -7.73 26.17
N GLU A 34 4.55 -7.66 26.31
CA GLU A 34 5.42 -6.90 25.40
C GLU A 34 5.43 -7.50 23.99
N ASN A 35 5.18 -8.81 23.85
CA ASN A 35 5.04 -9.52 22.57
C ASN A 35 6.16 -9.17 21.57
N ASP A 36 7.40 -9.02 22.06
CA ASP A 36 8.56 -8.73 21.24
C ASP A 36 8.93 -9.95 20.39
N ARG A 37 8.51 -9.93 19.12
CA ARG A 37 8.78 -10.99 18.14
C ARG A 37 10.17 -10.92 17.53
N GLU A 38 10.91 -9.83 17.74
CA GLU A 38 12.31 -9.72 17.32
C GLU A 38 13.21 -10.47 18.30
N GLU A 39 12.91 -10.37 19.60
CA GLU A 39 13.66 -11.05 20.65
C GLU A 39 13.17 -12.48 20.91
N TRP A 40 11.86 -12.74 20.80
CA TRP A 40 11.26 -14.02 21.15
C TRP A 40 10.60 -14.70 19.96
N SER A 41 11.07 -15.91 19.65
CA SER A 41 10.43 -16.76 18.64
C SER A 41 9.02 -17.19 19.07
N GLU A 42 8.16 -17.50 18.10
CA GLU A 42 6.81 -18.04 18.34
C GLU A 42 6.82 -19.29 19.24
N ARG A 43 7.85 -20.13 19.09
CA ARG A 43 8.04 -21.32 19.94
C ARG A 43 8.34 -20.95 21.40
N ALA A 44 9.07 -19.86 21.63
CA ALA A 44 9.33 -19.36 22.97
C ALA A 44 8.04 -18.81 23.61
N PHE A 45 7.21 -18.09 22.86
CA PHE A 45 5.88 -17.68 23.33
C PHE A 45 4.97 -18.87 23.68
N ALA A 46 4.99 -19.94 22.87
CA ALA A 46 4.28 -21.17 23.18
C ALA A 46 4.75 -21.80 24.51
N ALA A 47 6.06 -21.77 24.76
CA ALA A 47 6.64 -22.22 26.02
C ALA A 47 6.23 -21.33 27.22
N VAL A 48 6.26 -20.00 27.07
CA VAL A 48 5.80 -19.04 28.09
C VAL A 48 4.33 -19.28 28.45
N ARG A 49 3.47 -19.41 27.44
CA ARG A 49 2.04 -19.70 27.61
C ARG A 49 1.83 -20.98 28.43
N ARG A 50 2.57 -22.04 28.10
CA ARG A 50 2.49 -23.32 28.82
C ARG A 50 2.88 -23.16 30.29
N VAL A 51 3.97 -22.46 30.59
CA VAL A 51 4.41 -22.23 31.98
C VAL A 51 3.38 -21.40 32.76
N LEU A 52 2.78 -20.37 32.15
CA LEU A 52 1.75 -19.55 32.80
C LEU A 52 0.47 -20.34 33.10
N VAL A 53 0.04 -21.21 32.17
CA VAL A 53 -1.10 -22.12 32.37
C VAL A 53 -0.80 -23.16 33.45
N GLU A 54 0.39 -23.77 33.45
CA GLU A 54 0.81 -24.72 34.51
C GLU A 54 0.84 -24.06 35.90
N ARG A 55 1.04 -22.73 35.97
CA ARG A 55 1.00 -21.95 37.21
C ARG A 55 -0.40 -21.45 37.58
N GLY A 56 -1.43 -21.72 36.78
CA GLY A 56 -2.81 -21.28 37.03
C GLY A 56 -3.02 -19.76 36.86
N VAL A 57 -2.17 -19.09 36.09
CA VAL A 57 -2.23 -17.64 35.89
C VAL A 57 -3.07 -17.35 34.64
N ALA A 58 -4.07 -16.48 34.78
CA ALA A 58 -4.87 -16.02 33.63
C ALA A 58 -3.98 -15.20 32.68
N LEU A 59 -3.98 -15.58 31.40
CA LEU A 59 -3.24 -14.87 30.37
C LEU A 59 -4.00 -13.58 30.02
N PRO A 60 -3.40 -12.38 30.17
CA PRO A 60 -4.01 -11.18 29.64
C PRO A 60 -4.11 -11.31 28.11
N ALA A 61 -5.15 -10.72 27.53
CA ALA A 61 -5.22 -10.58 26.09
C ALA A 61 -3.92 -9.88 25.64
N GLN A 62 -3.18 -10.52 24.73
CA GLN A 62 -2.00 -9.87 24.17
C GLN A 62 -2.50 -8.60 23.49
N GLU A 63 -1.89 -7.46 23.79
CA GLU A 63 -1.94 -6.29 22.92
C GLU A 63 -1.21 -6.69 21.65
N ALA A 64 -1.90 -7.47 20.82
CA ALA A 64 -1.41 -7.97 19.56
C ALA A 64 -1.27 -6.73 18.66
N ALA A 65 -0.14 -6.05 18.76
CA ALA A 65 0.36 -5.06 17.83
C ALA A 65 -0.77 -4.39 17.02
N GLU A 66 -1.58 -3.55 17.68
CA GLU A 66 -2.31 -2.46 17.01
C GLU A 66 -1.34 -1.39 16.48
N GLN A 67 -0.11 -1.76 16.10
CA GLN A 67 0.91 -0.85 15.57
C GLN A 67 0.92 -0.86 14.03
N GLY A 68 -0.20 -1.15 13.38
CA GLY A 68 -0.29 -1.02 11.91
C GLY A 68 -1.65 -1.28 11.29
N ALA A 69 -2.60 -1.90 11.99
CA ALA A 69 -3.97 -1.98 11.54
C ALA A 69 -4.82 -1.04 12.40
N PRO A 70 -5.54 -0.05 11.82
CA PRO A 70 -6.50 0.74 12.59
C PRO A 70 -7.47 -0.22 13.29
N PRO A 71 -7.87 0.07 14.54
CA PRO A 71 -8.71 -0.81 15.34
C PRO A 71 -9.92 -1.20 14.48
N ALA A 72 -10.11 -2.50 14.27
CA ALA A 72 -11.33 -2.98 13.64
C ALA A 72 -12.49 -2.38 14.44
N PRO A 73 -13.38 -1.59 13.83
CA PRO A 73 -14.45 -0.94 14.56
C PRO A 73 -15.22 -2.04 15.31
N PRO A 74 -15.64 -1.78 16.56
CA PRO A 74 -16.32 -2.78 17.36
C PRO A 74 -17.45 -3.36 16.52
N SER A 75 -17.47 -4.69 16.39
CA SER A 75 -18.49 -5.43 15.65
C SER A 75 -19.85 -5.18 16.32
N GLY A 76 -20.51 -4.09 15.95
CA GLY A 76 -21.61 -3.49 16.70
C GLY A 76 -21.71 -1.96 16.61
N ALA A 77 -20.68 -1.25 16.13
CA ALA A 77 -20.83 0.14 15.75
C ALA A 77 -21.88 0.23 14.63
N PRO A 78 -22.85 1.16 14.72
CA PRO A 78 -23.80 1.38 13.65
C PRO A 78 -23.01 1.61 12.37
N ARG A 79 -23.28 0.80 11.34
CA ARG A 79 -22.69 1.02 10.02
C ARG A 79 -23.01 2.47 9.67
N PRO A 80 -22.01 3.31 9.39
CA PRO A 80 -22.31 4.69 9.04
C PRO A 80 -23.30 4.67 7.87
N ASP A 81 -24.36 5.46 7.97
CA ASP A 81 -25.31 5.67 6.88
C ASP A 81 -24.54 6.35 5.74
N LEU A 82 -23.89 5.55 4.91
CA LEU A 82 -23.07 6.02 3.80
C LEU A 82 -23.95 6.21 2.56
N VAL A 83 -23.79 7.35 1.91
CA VAL A 83 -24.50 7.69 0.67
C VAL A 83 -23.50 8.06 -0.42
N SER A 84 -23.83 7.71 -1.66
CA SER A 84 -23.00 8.04 -2.82
C SER A 84 -23.18 9.50 -3.21
N VAL A 85 -22.08 10.24 -3.24
CA VAL A 85 -22.06 11.67 -3.61
C VAL A 85 -21.51 11.92 -5.01
N ALA A 86 -20.63 11.05 -5.50
CA ALA A 86 -20.09 11.18 -6.84
C ALA A 86 -19.74 9.82 -7.44
N ARG A 87 -19.65 9.80 -8.77
CA ARG A 87 -19.21 8.65 -9.58
C ARG A 87 -18.06 9.11 -10.47
N PHE A 88 -17.03 8.30 -10.53
CA PHE A 88 -15.81 8.58 -11.28
C PHE A 88 -15.53 7.44 -12.27
N PRO A 89 -15.06 7.77 -13.48
CA PRO A 89 -14.67 6.77 -14.48
C PRO A 89 -13.41 6.00 -14.08
N THR A 90 -12.55 6.58 -13.23
CA THR A 90 -11.28 5.98 -12.83
C THR A 90 -11.09 5.97 -11.31
N PRO A 91 -10.38 4.97 -10.76
CA PRO A 91 -10.02 4.94 -9.35
C PRO A 91 -9.20 6.15 -8.91
N ILE A 92 -8.30 6.64 -9.78
CA ILE A 92 -7.42 7.78 -9.48
C ILE A 92 -8.26 9.05 -9.27
N GLU A 93 -9.27 9.29 -10.11
CA GLU A 93 -10.16 10.45 -9.94
C GLU A 93 -10.98 10.36 -8.64
N ALA A 94 -11.44 9.16 -8.29
CA ALA A 94 -12.15 8.93 -7.04
C ALA A 94 -11.26 9.18 -5.80
N GLU A 95 -9.99 8.73 -5.84
CA GLU A 95 -9.03 8.98 -4.75
C GLU A 95 -8.67 10.46 -4.63
N LEU A 96 -8.49 11.18 -5.75
CA LEU A 96 -8.28 12.63 -5.71
C LEU A 96 -9.48 13.36 -5.10
N ALA A 97 -10.71 12.95 -5.45
CA ALA A 97 -11.92 13.51 -4.88
C ALA A 97 -12.06 13.20 -3.38
N ARG A 98 -11.69 11.98 -2.97
CA ARG A 98 -11.63 11.58 -1.57
C ARG A 98 -10.68 12.47 -0.78
N LEU A 99 -9.45 12.66 -1.25
CA LEU A 99 -8.46 13.51 -0.59
C LEU A 99 -8.95 14.96 -0.45
N SER A 100 -9.59 15.51 -1.49
CA SER A 100 -10.20 16.84 -1.41
C SER A 100 -11.26 16.92 -0.32
N VAL A 101 -12.16 15.94 -0.21
CA VAL A 101 -13.22 15.92 0.81
C VAL A 101 -12.67 15.70 2.23
N GLU A 102 -11.66 14.81 2.38
CA GLU A 102 -10.99 14.55 3.65
C GLU A 102 -10.19 15.75 4.16
N ALA A 103 -9.65 16.60 3.28
CA ALA A 103 -8.97 17.84 3.65
C ALA A 103 -9.88 18.84 4.38
N PHE A 104 -11.20 18.73 4.22
CA PHE A 104 -12.20 19.51 4.96
C PHE A 104 -12.77 18.76 6.17
N GLY A 105 -12.15 17.65 6.58
CA GLY A 105 -12.55 16.88 7.77
C GLY A 105 -13.75 15.96 7.56
N ILE A 106 -14.12 15.66 6.31
CA ILE A 106 -15.21 14.74 5.97
C ILE A 106 -14.61 13.38 5.63
N ALA A 107 -14.93 12.37 6.43
CA ALA A 107 -14.53 11.00 6.16
C ALA A 107 -15.27 10.48 4.91
N ALA A 108 -14.50 9.97 3.94
CA ALA A 108 -15.03 9.46 2.69
C ALA A 108 -14.46 8.06 2.37
N VAL A 109 -15.25 7.26 1.67
CA VAL A 109 -14.92 5.87 1.31
C VAL A 109 -15.10 5.73 -0.19
N VAL A 110 -14.08 5.23 -0.87
CA VAL A 110 -14.14 4.91 -2.31
C VAL A 110 -14.56 3.45 -2.46
N VAL A 111 -15.61 3.19 -3.25
CA VAL A 111 -16.13 1.85 -3.54
C VAL A 111 -16.24 1.69 -5.05
N GLY A 112 -15.48 0.74 -5.59
CA GLY A 112 -15.55 0.34 -7.00
C GLY A 112 -14.84 -0.98 -7.19
N ASP A 113 -15.27 -1.74 -8.20
CA ASP A 113 -14.62 -3.00 -8.54
C ASP A 113 -13.50 -2.75 -9.54
N ILE A 114 -12.25 -2.83 -9.06
CA ILE A 114 -11.06 -2.67 -9.91
C ILE A 114 -10.92 -3.88 -10.86
N ALA A 115 -11.53 -5.03 -10.52
CA ALA A 115 -11.38 -6.28 -11.26
C ALA A 115 -12.08 -6.30 -12.62
N ALA A 116 -13.03 -5.39 -12.88
CA ALA A 116 -13.69 -5.30 -14.18
C ALA A 116 -12.79 -4.72 -15.28
N THR A 117 -11.76 -3.94 -14.90
CA THR A 117 -10.94 -3.18 -15.86
C THR A 117 -9.93 -4.04 -16.64
N THR A 118 -9.63 -5.26 -16.18
CA THR A 118 -8.64 -6.14 -16.85
C THR A 118 -9.26 -7.06 -17.90
N THR A 119 -10.58 -7.07 -18.06
CA THR A 119 -11.20 -7.89 -19.12
C THR A 119 -11.13 -7.10 -20.42
N TYR A 120 -10.19 -7.49 -21.27
CA TYR A 120 -9.91 -6.98 -22.63
C TYR A 120 -11.09 -7.08 -23.62
N ALA A 121 -12.33 -7.21 -23.14
CA ALA A 121 -13.52 -7.54 -23.90
C ALA A 121 -14.68 -6.60 -23.54
N GLY A 122 -14.54 -5.30 -23.87
CA GLY A 122 -15.67 -4.38 -24.10
C GLY A 122 -16.75 -4.28 -23.01
N GLY A 123 -16.45 -4.66 -21.76
CA GLY A 123 -17.39 -4.56 -20.65
C GLY A 123 -17.47 -3.12 -20.16
N GLU A 124 -18.68 -2.61 -19.97
CA GLU A 124 -18.93 -1.33 -19.32
C GLU A 124 -18.44 -1.44 -17.86
N ALA A 125 -17.29 -0.84 -17.57
CA ALA A 125 -16.73 -0.88 -16.22
C ALA A 125 -17.67 -0.13 -15.28
N ASP A 126 -18.00 -0.76 -14.15
CA ASP A 126 -18.84 -0.14 -13.12
C ASP A 126 -18.11 1.11 -12.58
N PRO A 127 -18.73 2.31 -12.60
CA PRO A 127 -18.06 3.52 -12.19
C PRO A 127 -17.74 3.50 -10.70
N VAL A 128 -16.55 3.98 -10.34
CA VAL A 128 -16.06 4.07 -8.96
C VAL A 128 -16.87 5.13 -8.21
N ARG A 129 -17.41 4.78 -7.04
CA ARG A 129 -18.31 5.64 -6.26
C ARG A 129 -17.59 6.18 -5.04
N LEU A 130 -17.77 7.47 -4.79
CA LEU A 130 -17.37 8.09 -3.53
C LEU A 130 -18.57 8.12 -2.59
N LEU A 131 -18.40 7.54 -1.40
CA LEU A 131 -19.40 7.45 -0.35
C LEU A 131 -18.98 8.32 0.84
N VAL A 132 -19.93 9.03 1.45
CA VAL A 132 -19.72 9.81 2.69
C VAL A 132 -20.88 9.59 3.64
N SER A 133 -20.74 10.02 4.90
CA SER A 133 -21.87 9.97 5.85
C SER A 133 -23.05 10.81 5.35
N LYS A 134 -24.27 10.31 5.50
CA LYS A 134 -25.52 10.98 5.09
C LYS A 134 -25.64 12.38 5.69
N ARG A 135 -25.10 12.59 6.89
CA ARG A 135 -25.06 13.89 7.57
C ARG A 135 -24.19 14.92 6.84
N GLN A 136 -23.13 14.46 6.16
CA GLN A 136 -22.12 15.30 5.49
C GLN A 136 -22.26 15.31 3.96
N ALA A 137 -23.25 14.59 3.41
CA ALA A 137 -23.40 14.45 1.95
C ALA A 137 -23.55 15.77 1.21
N ARG A 138 -24.31 16.72 1.78
CA ARG A 138 -24.50 18.05 1.18
C ARG A 138 -23.19 18.84 1.13
N GLU A 139 -22.45 18.87 2.24
CA GLU A 139 -21.19 19.60 2.33
C GLU A 139 -20.12 19.00 1.39
N ALA A 140 -20.07 17.67 1.31
CA ALA A 140 -19.20 16.98 0.36
C ALA A 140 -19.54 17.33 -1.10
N HIS A 141 -20.82 17.43 -1.46
CA HIS A 141 -21.24 17.89 -2.79
C HIS A 141 -20.75 19.30 -3.10
N GLU A 142 -20.93 20.24 -2.18
CA GLU A 142 -20.51 21.64 -2.36
C GLU A 142 -18.99 21.75 -2.56
N ILE A 143 -18.19 20.96 -1.83
CA ILE A 143 -16.73 20.89 -2.00
C ILE A 143 -16.36 20.34 -3.39
N LEU A 144 -16.97 19.23 -3.80
CA LEU A 144 -16.69 18.61 -5.09
C LEU A 144 -17.08 19.50 -6.27
N GLU A 145 -18.19 20.22 -6.16
CA GLU A 145 -18.60 21.21 -7.17
C GLU A 145 -17.62 22.37 -7.25
N ARG A 146 -17.15 22.88 -6.10
CA ARG A 146 -16.13 23.93 -6.05
C ARG A 146 -14.81 23.48 -6.67
N GLU A 147 -14.36 22.27 -6.36
CA GLU A 147 -13.14 21.69 -6.94
C GLU A 147 -13.28 21.43 -8.44
N ALA A 148 -14.44 20.91 -8.88
CA ALA A 148 -14.72 20.71 -10.29
C ALA A 148 -14.75 22.04 -11.06
N ALA A 149 -15.32 23.09 -10.46
CA ALA A 149 -15.30 24.44 -11.01
C ALA A 149 -13.88 25.03 -11.03
N SER A 150 -13.04 24.75 -10.03
CA SER A 150 -11.66 25.22 -9.98
C SER A 150 -10.72 24.48 -10.93
N ARG A 151 -10.97 23.18 -11.21
CA ARG A 151 -10.20 22.36 -12.17
C ARG A 151 -10.62 22.59 -13.62
N ARG A 152 -11.87 23.01 -13.85
CA ARG A 152 -12.27 23.61 -15.12
C ARG A 152 -11.63 24.99 -15.18
N VAL A 153 -10.39 25.03 -15.67
CA VAL A 153 -9.73 26.29 -16.03
C VAL A 153 -10.75 27.17 -16.78
N PRO A 154 -10.94 28.44 -16.39
CA PRO A 154 -11.86 29.33 -17.08
C PRO A 154 -11.45 29.41 -18.56
N THR A 155 -12.43 29.24 -19.44
CA THR A 155 -12.31 29.31 -20.90
C THR A 155 -11.75 30.67 -21.41
N GLU A 156 -11.55 31.65 -20.53
CA GLU A 156 -11.04 32.97 -20.88
C GLU A 156 -9.51 33.08 -21.07
N LEU A 157 -8.72 32.04 -20.80
CA LEU A 157 -7.28 32.07 -21.14
C LEU A 157 -6.95 31.50 -22.54
N VAL A 158 -7.95 31.36 -23.41
CA VAL A 158 -7.78 31.06 -24.86
C VAL A 158 -8.20 32.25 -25.73
N ALA A 159 -8.72 33.34 -25.14
CA ALA A 159 -9.11 34.54 -25.88
C ALA A 159 -8.04 35.65 -25.84
N ALA A 160 -6.80 35.32 -26.20
CA ALA A 160 -5.77 36.31 -26.53
C ALA A 160 -4.77 35.77 -27.56
N SER A 161 -5.27 35.14 -28.62
CA SER A 161 -4.59 35.12 -29.92
C SER A 161 -5.57 35.70 -30.93
N ALA A 162 -5.28 36.93 -31.32
CA ALA A 162 -6.12 37.79 -32.14
C ALA A 162 -6.47 37.17 -33.51
N PRO A 163 -7.64 37.51 -34.09
CA PRO A 163 -7.90 37.37 -35.51
C PRO A 163 -7.28 38.55 -36.26
N GLY A 164 -6.12 38.32 -36.88
CA GLY A 164 -5.52 39.17 -37.91
C GLY A 164 -4.42 38.34 -38.53
N GLY A 165 -4.53 37.84 -39.77
CA GLY A 165 -4.95 38.52 -40.97
C GLY A 165 -3.78 38.44 -41.94
N LEU A 166 -4.09 38.08 -43.20
CA LEU A 166 -3.28 38.15 -44.42
C LEU A 166 -2.56 36.88 -44.91
N GLY A 167 -3.09 36.38 -46.03
CA GLY A 167 -2.37 35.82 -47.19
C GLY A 167 -1.73 34.44 -46.98
N THR A 168 -1.79 33.48 -47.90
CA THR A 168 -2.12 33.49 -49.31
C THR A 168 -2.41 32.05 -49.71
N GLU A 169 -3.45 31.90 -50.51
CA GLU A 169 -3.62 30.93 -51.59
C GLU A 169 -2.35 30.14 -51.95
N LEU A 170 -2.36 28.82 -51.73
CA LEU A 170 -1.53 27.89 -52.49
C LEU A 170 -2.32 26.60 -52.74
N GLU A 171 -3.02 26.68 -53.86
CA GLU A 171 -3.30 25.66 -54.86
C GLU A 171 -2.93 24.19 -54.58
N ALA A 172 -3.89 23.34 -54.92
CA ALA A 172 -3.85 21.88 -54.87
C ALA A 172 -2.74 21.26 -55.76
N ALA A 173 -2.14 20.17 -55.27
CA ALA A 173 -1.53 19.15 -56.11
C ALA A 173 -1.80 17.74 -55.53
N PRO A 174 -2.20 16.75 -56.35
CA PRO A 174 -2.52 15.38 -55.93
C PRO A 174 -1.26 14.55 -55.62
N PRO A 175 -1.39 13.40 -54.91
CA PRO A 175 -0.26 12.59 -54.47
C PRO A 175 0.41 11.84 -55.65
N PRO A 176 1.74 11.70 -55.67
CA PRO A 176 2.40 10.78 -56.59
C PRO A 176 2.29 9.34 -56.09
N GLU A 177 1.59 8.53 -56.88
CA GLU A 177 1.64 7.08 -56.83
C GLU A 177 3.02 6.55 -57.25
N GLY A 178 3.48 5.50 -56.56
CA GLY A 178 4.31 4.46 -57.15
C GLY A 178 5.78 4.77 -57.41
N ARG A 179 6.66 4.27 -56.53
CA ARG A 179 7.90 3.62 -56.97
C ARG A 179 8.39 2.64 -55.92
N GLY A 180 8.37 1.36 -56.28
CA GLY A 180 9.04 0.31 -55.54
C GLY A 180 10.54 0.54 -55.51
N ILE A 181 11.13 0.21 -54.37
CA ILE A 181 12.52 -0.19 -54.26
C ILE A 181 12.54 -1.42 -53.37
N GLU A 182 12.76 -2.53 -54.05
CA GLU A 182 13.04 -3.84 -53.52
C GLU A 182 14.43 -3.84 -52.85
N LEU A 183 14.51 -4.51 -51.69
CA LEU A 183 15.64 -5.31 -51.23
C LEU A 183 17.07 -4.73 -51.34
N GLU A 184 17.62 -4.32 -50.19
CA GLU A 184 18.95 -4.83 -49.81
C GLU A 184 18.96 -5.28 -48.36
N ALA A 185 19.16 -6.58 -48.21
CA ALA A 185 19.65 -7.21 -47.00
C ALA A 185 21.10 -6.78 -46.78
N MET A 186 21.50 -6.50 -45.54
CA MET A 186 22.63 -7.18 -44.92
C MET A 186 22.69 -6.97 -43.40
N PRO A 187 23.34 -7.89 -42.67
CA PRO A 187 23.24 -8.07 -41.22
C PRO A 187 24.41 -7.42 -40.48
N GLY A 188 24.20 -7.12 -39.19
CA GLY A 188 25.31 -6.76 -38.30
C GLY A 188 24.86 -6.56 -36.85
N PRO A 189 25.50 -7.20 -35.86
CA PRO A 189 25.02 -7.27 -34.48
C PRO A 189 25.51 -6.08 -33.65
N GLY A 190 24.62 -5.50 -32.85
CA GLY A 190 24.96 -4.45 -31.89
C GLY A 190 24.46 -4.82 -30.49
N ARG A 191 25.14 -5.77 -29.84
CA ARG A 191 25.07 -5.92 -28.37
C ARG A 191 25.74 -4.69 -27.76
N GLY A 192 24.97 -3.92 -27.01
CA GLY A 192 25.43 -2.78 -26.21
C GLY A 192 24.62 -2.68 -24.92
N THR A 193 24.59 -3.77 -24.15
CA THR A 193 24.29 -3.71 -22.72
C THR A 193 25.59 -3.36 -22.01
N GLU A 194 25.79 -2.11 -21.61
CA GLU A 194 26.51 -1.78 -20.38
C GLU A 194 26.22 -0.31 -20.03
N LEU A 195 25.16 -0.10 -19.24
CA LEU A 195 25.07 1.11 -18.43
C LEU A 195 26.06 0.88 -17.28
N GLU A 196 27.22 1.52 -17.38
CA GLU A 196 28.23 1.58 -16.34
C GLU A 196 27.64 2.39 -15.18
N ALA A 197 26.96 1.70 -14.27
CA ALA A 197 26.55 2.26 -12.99
C ALA A 197 27.81 2.34 -12.11
N ALA A 198 28.13 3.57 -11.69
CA ALA A 198 29.17 3.86 -10.74
C ALA A 198 29.07 2.95 -9.50
N PRO A 199 30.18 2.46 -8.93
CA PRO A 199 30.15 1.80 -7.64
C PRO A 199 29.80 2.84 -6.58
N GLU A 200 28.60 2.73 -6.01
CA GLU A 200 28.25 3.43 -4.79
C GLU A 200 29.30 3.14 -3.70
N PRO A 201 29.68 4.13 -2.87
CA PRO A 201 30.54 3.88 -1.73
C PRO A 201 29.81 2.91 -0.80
N ASN A 202 30.40 1.73 -0.65
CA ASN A 202 30.07 0.68 0.29
C ASN A 202 29.91 1.27 1.71
N GLU A 203 28.68 1.65 2.06
CA GLU A 203 28.30 1.94 3.44
C GLU A 203 28.48 0.64 4.22
N ALA A 204 29.51 0.62 5.06
CA ALA A 204 29.77 -0.48 5.97
C ALA A 204 28.49 -0.80 6.75
N PRO A 205 28.10 -2.08 6.87
CA PRO A 205 26.96 -2.45 7.68
C PRO A 205 27.17 -1.93 9.11
N PRO A 206 26.12 -1.40 9.77
CA PRO A 206 26.23 -0.94 11.15
C PRO A 206 26.77 -2.10 12.00
N PRO A 207 27.68 -1.82 12.95
CA PRO A 207 28.28 -2.89 13.75
C PRO A 207 27.17 -3.65 14.49
N PRO A 208 27.26 -4.99 14.60
CA PRO A 208 26.26 -5.76 15.32
C PRO A 208 26.18 -5.25 16.76
N ARG A 209 24.97 -4.87 17.19
CA ARG A 209 24.71 -4.51 18.58
C ARG A 209 25.09 -5.70 19.45
N ARG A 210 26.16 -5.52 20.24
CA ARG A 210 26.67 -6.58 21.11
C ARG A 210 25.54 -7.01 22.06
N PRO A 211 25.28 -8.31 22.20
CA PRO A 211 24.34 -8.79 23.20
C PRO A 211 24.74 -8.30 24.60
N TRP A 212 23.76 -7.85 25.36
CA TRP A 212 23.96 -7.25 26.69
C TRP A 212 24.61 -8.20 27.72
N TRP A 213 24.68 -9.50 27.46
CA TRP A 213 25.31 -10.50 28.34
C TRP A 213 26.85 -10.46 28.40
N ARG A 214 27.53 -9.59 27.63
CA ARG A 214 29.00 -9.41 27.69
C ARG A 214 29.48 -8.23 28.56
N VAL A 215 28.62 -7.57 29.33
CA VAL A 215 28.99 -6.35 30.08
C VAL A 215 29.25 -6.58 31.58
N TRP A 216 28.99 -7.77 32.13
CA TRP A 216 29.30 -8.07 33.53
C TRP A 216 30.03 -9.41 33.64
N GLY A 217 31.35 -9.31 33.74
CA GLY A 217 32.24 -10.33 34.31
C GLY A 217 32.91 -9.75 35.54
#